data_AF-A0A1V6CZW4-F1
#
_entry.id   AF-A0A1V6CZW4-F1
#
_cell.length_a   1.000
_cell.length_b   1.000
_cell.length_c   1.000
_cell.angle_alpha   90.00
_cell.angle_beta   90.00
_cell.angle_gamma   90.00
#
_symmetry.space_group_name_H-M   'P 1'
#
loop_
_entity.id
_entity.type
_entity.pdbx_description
1 polymer ?
#
loop_
_entity_poly.entity_id
_entity_poly.type
_entity_poly.pdbx_seq_one_letter_code
_entity_poly.pdbx_strand_id
1 'polypeptide(L)'
;MNAMKRMSSKIGLLVGTLSLVLITNGTAFAHCDTMDGPVVKDAQAALERSDVTGVLKWVPKASEDEIRQMFAKTLVVRAKGPEARELADMYFFETLVRLHRAGEGFAYTGLKPAGTPVPPPVAKADEALAKGSVDEQAAKHKDESVEAGRKFVAAYVQFVHYVEAVHETVMGHGAHHGEPEAETGKQEPQGKPATPAHEHAH
;
A
#
# COMPACT_ATOMS: atom_id res chain seq x y z
N MET A 1 -76.68 14.53 2.13
CA MET A 1 -76.22 13.67 3.24
C MET A 1 -74.71 13.56 3.15
N ASN A 2 -74.04 13.88 4.25
CA ASN A 2 -72.59 13.94 4.45
C ASN A 2 -71.88 12.61 4.14
N ALA A 3 -70.67 12.63 3.58
CA ALA A 3 -69.45 12.68 4.39
C ALA A 3 -68.20 12.43 3.53
N MET A 4 -67.36 13.47 3.47
CA MET A 4 -65.94 13.43 3.14
C MET A 4 -65.20 12.51 4.14
N LYS A 5 -64.42 11.53 3.67
CA LYS A 5 -63.42 10.86 4.54
C LYS A 5 -62.22 10.30 3.77
N ARG A 6 -61.11 11.02 3.98
CA ARG A 6 -59.71 10.56 4.12
C ARG A 6 -58.97 10.05 2.87
N MET A 7 -58.32 11.03 2.26
CA MET A 7 -56.98 10.92 1.68
C MET A 7 -56.01 10.29 2.70
N SER A 8 -55.37 9.17 2.33
CA SER A 8 -54.20 8.65 3.04
C SER A 8 -53.05 8.50 2.06
N SER A 9 -52.10 9.43 2.15
CA SER A 9 -50.78 9.35 1.57
C SER A 9 -50.08 8.05 2.00
N LYS A 10 -49.59 7.28 1.04
CA LYS A 10 -48.51 6.32 1.26
C LYS A 10 -47.29 6.80 0.50
N ILE A 11 -46.59 7.75 1.11
CA ILE A 11 -45.15 7.88 0.98
C ILE A 11 -44.56 6.53 1.43
N GLY A 12 -43.90 5.84 0.52
CA GLY A 12 -43.33 4.51 0.74
C GLY A 12 -41.99 4.38 0.06
N LEU A 13 -41.04 5.20 0.51
CA LEU A 13 -39.60 4.99 0.55
C LEU A 13 -38.94 4.32 -0.68
N LEU A 14 -38.36 5.16 -1.53
CA LEU A 14 -37.22 4.82 -2.38
C LEU A 14 -36.13 4.25 -1.45
N VAL A 15 -35.90 2.92 -1.47
CA VAL A 15 -34.68 2.33 -0.93
C VAL A 15 -33.59 2.59 -1.96
N GLY A 16 -33.02 3.79 -1.93
CA GLY A 16 -31.72 4.03 -2.52
C GLY A 16 -30.72 3.18 -1.75
N THR A 17 -30.28 2.08 -2.34
CA THR A 17 -29.12 1.34 -1.85
C THR A 17 -27.93 2.30 -1.92
N LEU A 18 -27.66 2.93 -0.79
CA LEU A 18 -26.45 3.69 -0.52
C LEU A 18 -25.29 2.70 -0.63
N SER A 19 -24.68 2.64 -1.81
CA SER A 19 -23.35 2.07 -2.00
C SER A 19 -22.38 2.94 -1.21
N LEU A 20 -22.26 2.68 0.10
CA LEU A 20 -21.19 3.20 0.91
C LEU A 20 -19.93 2.42 0.53
N VAL A 21 -19.35 2.77 -0.62
CA VAL A 21 -17.96 2.43 -0.92
C VAL A 21 -17.13 3.32 -0.01
N LEU A 22 -16.75 2.79 1.15
CA LEU A 22 -15.69 3.36 1.96
C LEU A 22 -14.40 3.22 1.14
N ILE A 23 -14.06 4.26 0.37
CA ILE A 23 -12.70 4.41 -0.16
C ILE A 23 -11.84 4.83 1.03
N THR A 24 -11.49 3.87 1.88
CA THR A 24 -10.38 4.08 2.80
C THR A 24 -9.11 4.08 1.94
N ASN A 25 -8.55 5.27 1.69
CA ASN A 25 -7.17 5.42 1.24
C ASN A 25 -6.23 5.06 2.41
N GLY A 26 -6.35 3.83 2.92
CA GLY A 26 -5.40 3.30 3.87
C GLY A 26 -4.05 3.25 3.16
N THR A 27 -3.09 4.01 3.66
CA THR A 27 -1.69 3.78 3.34
C THR A 27 -1.32 2.44 3.96
N ALA A 28 -1.63 1.33 3.28
CA ALA A 28 -1.09 0.04 3.65
C ALA A 28 0.43 0.20 3.61
N PHE A 29 1.05 0.24 4.78
CA PHE A 29 2.49 0.40 4.99
C PHE A 29 3.21 -0.91 4.67
N ALA A 30 2.86 -1.55 3.55
CA ALA A 30 3.57 -2.71 3.06
C ALA A 30 4.99 -2.27 2.74
N HIS A 31 5.95 -2.71 3.55
CA HIS A 31 7.38 -2.38 3.40
C HIS A 31 8.00 -3.01 2.13
N CYS A 32 7.20 -3.71 1.31
CA CYS A 32 7.54 -4.21 -0.01
C CYS A 32 8.02 -3.10 -0.98
N ASP A 33 7.70 -1.83 -0.70
CA ASP A 33 8.15 -0.66 -1.46
C ASP A 33 9.30 0.11 -0.79
N THR A 34 10.03 -0.51 0.14
CA THR A 34 11.20 0.09 0.80
C THR A 34 12.51 -0.48 0.24
N MET A 35 13.59 0.31 0.28
CA MET A 35 14.94 -0.15 -0.08
C MET A 35 15.43 -1.36 0.72
N ASP A 36 14.92 -1.54 1.95
CA ASP A 36 15.24 -2.68 2.80
C ASP A 36 14.22 -3.81 2.71
N GLY A 37 13.16 -3.62 1.93
CA GLY A 37 12.07 -4.57 1.79
C GLY A 37 12.41 -5.80 0.95
N PRO A 38 11.60 -6.86 1.06
CA PRO A 38 11.90 -8.16 0.48
C PRO A 38 11.98 -8.13 -1.05
N VAL A 39 11.17 -7.28 -1.70
CA VAL A 39 11.21 -7.08 -3.15
C VAL A 39 12.59 -6.57 -3.59
N VAL A 40 13.12 -5.55 -2.92
CA VAL A 40 14.42 -4.96 -3.24
C VAL A 40 15.57 -5.87 -2.82
N LYS A 41 15.47 -6.58 -1.69
CA LYS A 41 16.47 -7.58 -1.28
C LYS A 41 16.65 -8.70 -2.30
N ASP A 42 15.55 -9.24 -2.82
CA ASP A 42 15.62 -10.25 -3.87
C ASP A 42 16.16 -9.67 -5.18
N ALA A 43 15.84 -8.41 -5.52
CA ALA A 43 16.38 -7.71 -6.67
C ALA A 43 17.90 -7.49 -6.58
N GLN A 44 18.38 -7.02 -5.43
CA GLN A 44 19.82 -6.87 -5.15
C GLN A 44 20.53 -8.21 -5.33
N ALA A 45 20.00 -9.27 -4.71
CA ALA A 45 20.59 -10.59 -4.79
C ALA A 45 20.59 -11.16 -6.22
N ALA A 46 19.53 -10.90 -7.00
CA ALA A 46 19.45 -11.26 -8.40
C ALA A 46 20.47 -10.51 -9.26
N LEU A 47 20.61 -9.20 -9.07
CA LEU A 47 21.58 -8.38 -9.80
C LEU A 47 23.03 -8.80 -9.49
N GLU A 48 23.36 -9.17 -8.25
CA GLU A 48 24.68 -9.72 -7.93
C GLU A 48 24.95 -11.05 -8.60
N ARG A 49 23.93 -11.93 -8.68
CA ARG A 49 24.07 -13.24 -9.34
C ARG A 49 23.90 -13.19 -10.86
N SER A 50 23.50 -12.05 -11.42
CA SER A 50 23.04 -11.94 -12.81
C SER A 50 21.93 -12.94 -13.17
N ASP A 51 21.07 -13.27 -12.19
CA ASP A 51 19.98 -14.24 -12.34
C ASP A 51 18.65 -13.63 -11.89
N VAL A 52 17.78 -13.38 -12.87
CA VAL A 52 16.47 -12.73 -12.67
C VAL A 52 15.43 -13.64 -11.99
N THR A 53 15.67 -14.95 -11.91
CA THR A 53 14.64 -15.94 -11.56
C THR A 53 13.96 -15.64 -10.22
N GLY A 54 14.74 -15.28 -9.20
CA GLY A 54 14.23 -14.95 -7.86
C GLY A 54 13.36 -13.69 -7.81
N VAL A 55 13.44 -12.81 -8.82
CA VAL A 55 12.66 -11.56 -8.87
C VAL A 55 11.27 -11.75 -9.45
N LEU A 56 11.11 -12.72 -10.37
CA LEU A 56 9.88 -12.88 -11.15
C LEU A 56 8.66 -13.22 -10.30
N LYS A 57 8.86 -13.78 -9.11
CA LYS A 57 7.78 -14.07 -8.15
C LYS A 57 7.07 -12.82 -7.63
N TRP A 58 7.71 -11.65 -7.70
CA TRP A 58 7.20 -10.40 -7.11
C TRP A 58 6.28 -9.60 -8.04
N VAL A 59 6.23 -9.90 -9.34
CA VAL A 59 5.42 -9.15 -10.32
C VAL A 59 4.35 -10.02 -10.94
N PRO A 60 3.24 -9.50 -11.50
CA PRO A 60 2.28 -10.29 -12.28
C PRO A 60 2.92 -11.05 -13.45
N LYS A 61 2.31 -12.16 -13.90
CA LYS A 61 2.84 -12.97 -15.01
C LYS A 61 2.95 -12.17 -16.31
N ALA A 62 2.00 -11.27 -16.53
CA ALA A 62 2.00 -10.35 -17.67
C ALA A 62 3.21 -9.38 -17.70
N SER A 63 3.89 -9.18 -16.57
CA SER A 63 5.03 -8.27 -16.45
C SER A 63 6.38 -9.01 -16.48
N GLU A 64 6.40 -10.34 -16.59
CA GLU A 64 7.65 -11.12 -16.56
C GLU A 64 8.61 -10.72 -17.68
N ASP A 65 8.11 -10.59 -18.91
CA ASP A 65 8.94 -10.24 -20.07
C ASP A 65 9.50 -8.82 -19.95
N GLU A 66 8.74 -7.87 -19.38
CA GLU A 66 9.22 -6.52 -19.07
C GLU A 66 10.37 -6.60 -18.06
N ILE A 67 10.20 -7.31 -16.94
CA ILE A 67 11.26 -7.47 -15.93
C ILE A 67 12.51 -8.13 -16.50
N ARG A 68 12.37 -9.18 -17.33
CA ARG A 68 13.53 -9.85 -17.96
C ARG A 68 14.32 -8.90 -18.86
N GLN A 69 13.61 -8.13 -19.70
CA GLN A 69 14.25 -7.17 -20.59
C GLN A 69 14.94 -6.04 -19.81
N MET A 70 14.27 -5.52 -18.78
CA MET A 70 14.84 -4.47 -17.94
C MET A 70 16.04 -4.95 -17.15
N PHE A 71 15.98 -6.15 -16.58
CA PHE A 71 17.10 -6.78 -15.89
C PHE A 71 18.33 -6.91 -16.81
N ALA A 72 18.14 -7.39 -18.03
CA ALA A 72 19.23 -7.50 -19.02
C ALA A 72 19.85 -6.13 -19.35
N LYS A 73 19.03 -5.09 -19.57
CA LYS A 73 19.51 -3.72 -19.78
C LYS A 73 20.26 -3.17 -18.57
N THR A 74 19.72 -3.41 -17.37
CA THR A 74 20.35 -3.00 -16.11
C THR A 74 21.74 -3.60 -16.00
N LEU A 75 21.93 -4.90 -16.25
CA LEU A 75 23.27 -5.53 -16.23
C LEU A 75 24.25 -4.86 -17.21
N VAL A 76 23.80 -4.50 -18.42
CA VAL A 76 24.64 -3.80 -19.42
C VAL A 76 25.07 -2.42 -18.94
N VAL A 77 24.18 -1.66 -18.32
CA VAL A 77 24.48 -0.30 -17.82
C VAL A 77 25.34 -0.35 -16.56
N ARG A 78 25.07 -1.28 -15.64
CA ARG A 78 25.89 -1.49 -14.42
C ARG A 78 27.36 -1.73 -14.72
N ALA A 79 27.66 -2.38 -15.84
CA ALA A 79 29.03 -2.64 -16.28
C ALA A 79 29.81 -1.38 -16.73
N LYS A 80 29.18 -0.19 -16.76
CA LYS A 80 29.80 1.06 -17.24
C LYS A 80 30.52 1.87 -16.16
N GLY A 81 30.39 1.50 -14.89
CA GLY A 81 31.05 2.19 -13.77
C GLY A 81 30.18 2.25 -12.53
N PRO A 82 30.73 2.71 -11.39
CA PRO A 82 30.01 2.74 -10.11
C PRO A 82 28.78 3.64 -10.13
N GLU A 83 28.85 4.82 -10.76
CA GLU A 83 27.71 5.75 -10.87
C GLU A 83 26.61 5.19 -11.78
N ALA A 84 27.01 4.55 -12.89
CA ALA A 84 26.08 3.90 -13.81
C ALA A 84 25.40 2.69 -13.15
N ARG A 85 26.12 1.96 -12.30
CA ARG A 85 25.59 0.87 -11.49
C ARG A 85 24.52 1.36 -10.53
N GLU A 86 24.81 2.40 -9.76
CA GLU A 86 23.86 2.97 -8.81
C GLU A 86 22.56 3.40 -9.52
N LEU A 87 22.67 4.14 -10.64
CA LEU A 87 21.50 4.59 -11.39
C LEU A 87 20.71 3.42 -12.00
N ALA A 88 21.40 2.42 -12.55
CA ALA A 88 20.76 1.25 -13.16
C ALA A 88 20.06 0.35 -12.13
N ASP A 89 20.66 0.21 -10.95
CA ASP A 89 20.11 -0.55 -9.82
C ASP A 89 18.84 0.15 -9.32
N MET A 90 18.90 1.45 -9.05
CA MET A 90 17.74 2.23 -8.60
C MET A 90 16.59 2.21 -9.61
N TYR A 91 16.88 2.40 -10.89
CA TYR A 91 15.86 2.34 -11.93
C TYR A 91 15.19 0.96 -12.02
N PHE A 92 15.96 -0.12 -11.83
CA PHE A 92 15.40 -1.48 -11.77
C PHE A 92 14.52 -1.67 -10.52
N PHE A 93 14.96 -1.22 -9.35
CA PHE A 93 14.21 -1.34 -8.11
C PHE A 93 12.88 -0.59 -8.16
N GLU A 94 12.88 0.66 -8.61
CA GLU A 94 11.64 1.44 -8.76
C GLU A 94 10.68 0.81 -9.76
N THR A 95 11.19 0.29 -10.88
CA THR A 95 10.37 -0.39 -11.89
C THR A 95 9.74 -1.66 -11.32
N LEU A 96 10.53 -2.46 -10.61
CA LEU A 96 10.08 -3.69 -9.97
C LEU A 96 9.00 -3.42 -8.92
N VAL A 97 9.25 -2.45 -8.03
CA VAL A 97 8.29 -2.06 -6.99
C VAL A 97 7.01 -1.50 -7.60
N ARG A 98 7.09 -0.67 -8.64
CA ARG A 98 5.91 -0.16 -9.35
C ARG A 98 5.04 -1.29 -9.89
N LEU A 99 5.64 -2.29 -10.54
CA LEU A 99 4.92 -3.43 -11.11
C LEU A 99 4.37 -4.37 -10.02
N HIS A 100 5.10 -4.55 -8.93
CA HIS A 100 4.65 -5.30 -7.76
C HIS A 100 3.40 -4.66 -7.14
N ARG A 101 3.46 -3.37 -6.80
CA ARG A 101 2.33 -2.60 -6.23
C ARG A 101 1.11 -2.61 -7.14
N ALA A 102 1.32 -2.44 -8.44
CA ALA A 102 0.24 -2.56 -9.42
C ALA A 102 -0.40 -3.97 -9.42
N GLY A 103 0.40 -5.03 -9.23
CA GLY A 103 -0.07 -6.40 -9.07
C GLY A 103 -0.90 -6.63 -7.80
N GLU A 104 -0.66 -5.86 -6.76
CA GLU A 104 -1.45 -5.84 -5.52
C GLU A 104 -2.70 -4.95 -5.61
N GLY A 105 -2.87 -4.20 -6.72
CA GLY A 105 -3.94 -3.22 -6.89
C GLY A 105 -3.70 -1.87 -6.21
N PHE A 106 -2.48 -1.61 -5.75
CA PHE A 106 -2.09 -0.34 -5.12
C PHE A 106 -1.32 0.57 -6.08
N ALA A 107 -1.48 1.89 -5.89
CA ALA A 107 -0.70 2.88 -6.60
C ALA A 107 0.77 2.85 -6.15
N TYR A 108 1.68 3.16 -7.09
CA TYR A 108 3.08 3.40 -6.79
C TYR A 108 3.27 4.82 -6.24
N THR A 109 3.82 4.93 -5.04
CA THR A 109 4.05 6.21 -4.33
C THR A 109 5.53 6.56 -4.20
N GLY A 110 6.40 5.88 -4.96
CA GLY A 110 7.85 6.00 -4.82
C GLY A 110 8.47 4.84 -4.04
N LEU A 111 9.75 4.58 -4.31
CA LEU A 111 10.58 3.66 -3.53
C LEU A 111 11.04 4.38 -2.26
N LYS A 112 10.67 3.84 -1.10
CA LYS A 112 10.97 4.46 0.20
C LYS A 112 12.44 4.24 0.57
N PRO A 113 13.12 5.24 1.16
CA PRO A 113 14.54 5.14 1.53
C PRO A 113 14.85 3.98 2.48
N ALA A 114 16.11 3.57 2.51
CA ALA A 114 16.61 2.64 3.51
C ALA A 114 16.43 3.21 4.92
N GLY A 115 16.14 2.34 5.89
CA GLY A 115 15.84 2.74 7.27
C GLY A 115 14.45 3.37 7.46
N THR A 116 13.57 3.34 6.45
CA THR A 116 12.15 3.70 6.65
C THR A 116 11.56 2.82 7.75
N PRO A 117 10.93 3.38 8.80
CA PRO A 117 10.35 2.60 9.88
C PRO A 117 9.29 1.61 9.37
N VAL A 118 9.48 0.34 9.66
CA VAL A 118 8.48 -0.71 9.43
C VAL A 118 7.62 -0.84 10.68
N PRO A 119 6.28 -0.86 10.58
CA PRO A 119 5.42 -1.07 11.73
C PRO A 119 5.81 -2.34 12.51
N PRO A 120 5.92 -2.30 13.86
CA PRO A 120 6.34 -3.45 14.64
C PRO A 120 5.56 -4.76 14.39
N PRO A 121 4.23 -4.74 14.14
CA PRO A 121 3.49 -5.95 13.77
C PRO A 121 3.97 -6.57 12.46
N VAL A 122 4.27 -5.73 11.46
CA VAL A 122 4.77 -6.16 10.15
C VAL A 122 6.17 -6.75 10.30
N ALA A 123 7.07 -6.06 10.99
CA ALA A 123 8.42 -6.59 11.26
C ALA A 123 8.38 -7.95 11.98
N LYS A 124 7.46 -8.11 12.95
CA LYS A 124 7.25 -9.41 13.63
C LYS A 124 6.67 -10.47 12.71
N ALA A 125 5.76 -10.10 11.81
CA ALA A 125 5.21 -11.00 10.80
C ALA A 125 6.32 -11.55 9.88
N ASP A 126 7.22 -10.68 9.42
CA ASP A 126 8.37 -11.07 8.58
C ASP A 126 9.32 -12.01 9.33
N GLU A 127 9.63 -11.71 10.59
CA GLU A 127 10.42 -12.61 11.44
C GLU A 127 9.74 -13.97 11.61
N ALA A 128 8.41 -13.98 11.79
CA ALA A 128 7.64 -15.20 11.99
C ALA A 128 7.65 -16.07 10.72
N LEU A 129 7.57 -15.45 9.55
CA LEU A 129 7.69 -16.10 8.24
C LEU A 129 9.12 -16.63 8.01
N ALA A 130 10.14 -15.85 8.35
CA ALA A 130 11.54 -16.26 8.24
C ALA A 130 11.87 -17.47 9.15
N LYS A 131 11.21 -17.56 10.31
CA LYS A 131 11.32 -18.68 11.26
C LYS A 131 10.42 -19.87 10.90
N GLY A 132 9.66 -19.80 9.80
CA GLY A 132 8.82 -20.90 9.31
C GLY A 132 7.51 -21.12 10.06
N SER A 133 7.02 -20.11 10.80
CA SER A 133 5.81 -20.26 11.64
C SER A 133 4.48 -20.08 10.89
N VAL A 134 4.51 -19.57 9.65
CA VAL A 134 3.32 -19.33 8.82
C VAL A 134 3.57 -19.89 7.41
N ASP A 135 2.71 -20.82 6.98
CA ASP A 135 2.75 -21.55 5.71
C ASP A 135 4.14 -22.12 5.34
N GLU A 136 4.66 -22.97 6.24
CA GLU A 136 5.98 -23.61 6.15
C GLU A 136 6.20 -24.35 4.82
N GLN A 137 5.13 -24.91 4.24
CA GLN A 137 5.23 -25.61 2.96
C GLN A 137 5.44 -24.64 1.81
N ALA A 138 4.64 -23.58 1.68
CA ALA A 138 4.85 -22.57 0.64
C ALA A 138 6.23 -21.91 0.75
N ALA A 139 6.69 -21.62 1.98
CA ALA A 139 8.01 -21.05 2.23
C ALA A 139 9.16 -21.96 1.78
N LYS A 140 9.06 -23.29 1.98
CA LYS A 140 10.06 -24.28 1.56
C LYS A 140 10.19 -24.40 0.05
N HIS A 141 9.08 -24.26 -0.67
CA HIS A 141 9.02 -24.50 -2.11
C HIS A 141 9.05 -23.20 -2.95
N LYS A 142 9.11 -22.02 -2.32
CA LYS A 142 9.00 -20.72 -2.99
C LYS A 142 10.05 -20.46 -4.08
N ASP A 143 11.19 -21.16 -4.00
CA ASP A 143 12.32 -21.00 -4.94
C ASP A 143 12.41 -22.15 -5.95
N GLU A 144 11.50 -23.13 -5.93
CA GLU A 144 11.48 -24.26 -6.88
C GLU A 144 10.98 -23.88 -8.28
N SER A 145 10.10 -22.88 -8.36
CA SER A 145 9.60 -22.32 -9.61
C SER A 145 9.08 -20.91 -9.38
N VAL A 146 8.99 -20.13 -10.46
CA VAL A 146 8.37 -18.80 -10.42
C VAL A 146 6.92 -18.90 -9.94
N GLU A 147 6.17 -19.90 -10.40
CA GLU A 147 4.79 -20.15 -9.99
C GLU A 147 4.67 -20.49 -8.49
N ALA A 148 5.55 -21.30 -7.93
CA ALA A 148 5.59 -21.58 -6.50
C ALA A 148 5.93 -20.29 -5.71
N GLY A 149 6.91 -19.52 -6.18
CA GLY A 149 7.26 -18.23 -5.59
C GLY A 149 6.08 -17.25 -5.61
N ARG A 150 5.32 -17.17 -6.71
CA ARG A 150 4.13 -16.31 -6.81
C ARG A 150 3.06 -16.68 -5.78
N LYS A 151 2.82 -17.97 -5.55
CA LYS A 151 1.88 -18.44 -4.52
C LYS A 151 2.36 -18.02 -3.13
N PHE A 152 3.65 -18.20 -2.84
CA PHE A 152 4.24 -17.73 -1.59
C PHE A 152 4.09 -16.21 -1.43
N VAL A 153 4.42 -15.41 -2.45
CA VAL A 153 4.29 -13.94 -2.41
C VAL A 153 2.84 -13.53 -2.19
N ALA A 154 1.88 -14.18 -2.85
CA ALA A 154 0.46 -13.89 -2.64
C ALA A 154 0.02 -14.16 -1.19
N ALA A 155 0.41 -15.30 -0.61
CA ALA A 155 0.13 -15.64 0.78
C ALA A 155 0.82 -14.67 1.76
N TYR A 156 2.07 -14.32 1.47
CA TYR A 156 2.88 -13.36 2.22
C TYR A 156 2.20 -11.98 2.27
N VAL A 157 1.85 -11.42 1.11
CA VAL A 157 1.20 -10.09 1.01
C VAL A 157 -0.13 -10.08 1.74
N GLN A 158 -0.95 -11.14 1.57
CA GLN A 158 -2.21 -11.27 2.31
C GLN A 158 -2.02 -11.30 3.83
N PHE A 159 -1.00 -12.02 4.30
CA PHE A 159 -0.70 -12.11 5.73
C PHE A 159 -0.23 -10.77 6.30
N VAL A 160 0.66 -10.05 5.61
CA VAL A 160 1.13 -8.73 6.05
C VAL A 160 -0.04 -7.75 6.13
N HIS A 161 -0.88 -7.67 5.10
CA HIS A 161 -2.07 -6.81 5.13
C HIS A 161 -3.06 -7.19 6.23
N TYR A 162 -3.23 -8.48 6.50
CA TYR A 162 -4.07 -8.94 7.62
C TYR A 162 -3.52 -8.44 8.96
N VAL A 163 -2.21 -8.60 9.20
CA VAL A 163 -1.56 -8.16 10.44
C VAL A 163 -1.65 -6.64 10.59
N GLU A 164 -1.46 -5.88 9.51
CA GLU A 164 -1.65 -4.42 9.48
C GLU A 164 -3.09 -4.04 9.84
N ALA A 165 -4.08 -4.61 9.17
CA ALA A 165 -5.49 -4.31 9.40
C ALA A 165 -5.92 -4.63 10.84
N VAL A 166 -5.46 -5.75 11.41
CA VAL A 166 -5.72 -6.10 12.81
C VAL A 166 -5.07 -5.07 13.74
N HIS A 167 -3.81 -4.69 13.50
CA HIS A 167 -3.14 -3.69 14.32
C HIS A 167 -3.83 -2.32 14.26
N GLU A 168 -4.19 -1.86 13.07
CA GLU A 168 -4.95 -0.61 12.89
C GLU A 168 -6.30 -0.66 13.61
N THR A 169 -7.00 -1.79 13.53
CA THR A 169 -8.26 -1.99 14.25
C THR A 169 -8.03 -1.87 15.76
N VAL A 170 -7.04 -2.58 16.32
CA VAL A 170 -6.76 -2.54 17.77
C VAL A 170 -6.34 -1.13 18.21
N MET A 171 -5.50 -0.44 17.45
CA MET A 171 -5.01 0.90 17.80
C MET A 171 -6.05 2.02 17.55
N GLY A 172 -6.95 1.82 16.58
CA GLY A 172 -8.01 2.77 16.23
C GLY A 172 -9.21 2.78 17.19
N HIS A 173 -9.41 1.70 17.97
CA HIS A 173 -10.44 1.66 19.03
C HIS A 173 -10.10 2.51 20.26
N GLY A 174 -8.96 3.22 20.28
CA GLY A 174 -8.59 4.15 21.35
C GLY A 174 -9.09 5.60 21.18
N ALA A 175 -9.72 5.96 20.05
CA ALA A 175 -9.99 7.36 19.69
C ALA A 175 -11.49 7.74 19.59
N HIS A 176 -12.41 6.97 20.17
CA HIS A 176 -13.86 7.24 20.09
C HIS A 176 -14.64 7.07 21.40
N HIS A 177 -14.06 7.47 22.53
CA HIS A 177 -14.83 7.73 23.76
C HIS A 177 -14.70 9.20 24.17
N GLY A 178 -15.31 10.07 23.37
CA GLY A 178 -15.76 11.38 23.81
C GLY A 178 -17.27 11.41 23.74
N GLU A 179 -17.94 11.32 24.89
CA GLU A 179 -19.38 11.58 25.00
C GLU A 179 -19.71 12.98 24.46
N PRO A 180 -20.90 13.21 23.90
CA PRO A 180 -21.32 14.54 23.52
C PRO A 180 -21.71 15.31 24.79
N GLU A 181 -20.80 16.14 25.31
CA GLU A 181 -21.20 17.21 26.22
C GLU A 181 -22.00 18.24 25.43
N ALA A 182 -23.24 18.43 25.86
CA ALA A 182 -24.15 19.43 25.34
C ALA A 182 -23.69 20.83 25.80
N GLU A 183 -23.01 21.58 24.93
CA GLU A 183 -22.82 23.02 25.13
C GLU A 183 -24.03 23.80 24.62
N THR A 184 -24.91 24.16 25.55
CA THR A 184 -25.82 25.29 25.40
C THR A 184 -25.10 26.60 25.74
N GLY A 185 -24.99 27.54 24.80
CA GLY A 185 -24.87 28.96 25.16
C GLY A 185 -24.19 29.93 24.19
N LYS A 186 -25.02 30.62 23.40
CA LYS A 186 -24.93 32.04 22.96
C LYS A 186 -24.01 32.46 21.80
N GLN A 187 -24.64 32.64 20.63
CA GLN A 187 -24.38 33.69 19.61
C GLN A 187 -24.55 35.08 20.25
N GLU A 188 -23.86 36.19 19.91
CA GLU A 188 -23.50 36.88 18.64
C GLU A 188 -22.65 38.15 19.01
N PRO A 189 -22.23 39.10 18.13
CA PRO A 189 -21.94 39.09 16.69
C PRO A 189 -20.57 39.75 16.26
N GLN A 190 -20.06 39.28 15.13
CA GLN A 190 -19.41 39.97 13.99
C GLN A 190 -18.55 41.25 14.18
N GLY A 191 -17.24 41.12 13.85
CA GLY A 191 -16.33 42.21 13.47
C GLY A 191 -15.78 41.99 12.05
N LYS A 192 -15.81 43.06 11.23
CA LYS A 192 -15.55 43.15 9.78
C LYS A 192 -14.14 42.73 9.32
N PRO A 193 -13.93 42.42 8.01
CA PRO A 193 -12.64 41.98 7.48
C PRO A 193 -11.71 43.16 7.15
N ALA A 194 -10.41 42.98 7.37
CA ALA A 194 -9.36 43.87 6.84
C ALA A 194 -8.64 43.18 5.67
N THR A 195 -8.61 43.87 4.54
CA THR A 195 -7.91 43.56 3.27
C THR A 195 -6.38 43.48 3.43
N PRO A 196 -5.66 42.73 2.57
CA PRO A 196 -4.20 42.68 2.59
C PRO A 196 -3.60 43.84 1.78
N ALA A 197 -2.55 44.48 2.31
CA ALA A 197 -1.71 45.40 1.56
C ALA A 197 -0.51 44.65 0.99
N HIS A 198 -0.44 44.62 -0.35
CA HIS A 198 0.77 44.37 -1.12
C HIS A 198 1.79 45.49 -0.86
N GLU A 199 3.05 45.14 -0.63
CA GLU A 199 4.16 46.05 -0.95
C GLU A 199 5.36 45.26 -1.50
N HIS A 200 5.64 45.54 -2.77
CA HIS A 200 6.91 45.25 -3.44
C HIS A 200 7.88 46.38 -3.11
N ALA A 201 9.14 46.07 -2.78
CA ALA A 201 10.26 46.95 -3.07
C ALA A 201 11.63 46.26 -2.88
N HIS A 202 12.36 46.23 -4.00
CA HIS A 202 13.82 46.22 -4.23
C HIS A 202 14.66 45.02 -3.81
#